data_AF-A0A061N522-F1
#
_entry.id   AF-A0A061N522-F1
#
_cell.length_a   1.000
_cell.length_b   1.000
_cell.length_c   1.000
_cell.angle_alpha   90.00
_cell.angle_beta   90.00
_cell.angle_gamma   90.00
#
_symmetry.space_group_name_H-M   'P 1'
#
loop_
_entity.id
_entity.type
_entity.pdbx_description
1 polymer ?
#
loop_
_entity_poly.entity_id
_entity_poly.type
_entity_poly.pdbx_seq_one_letter_code
_entity_poly.pdbx_strand_id
1 'polypeptide(L)'
;MDLFVPTEQVLAEDADAFIKTIRPYFLVYQIPLGFGVIEASIASSESALKKQNGCNAYMEEQPDQVKRDLAHQQERLAEQFKNEPLIWESLLPIRKASAEEAVKAAHMTMLHVGGPAYLRKSHPARRLREAYFLVNLTPTIRHLDKMIQITSNEAIN
;
A
#
# COMPACT_ATOMS: atom_id res chain seq x y z
N MET A 1 27.50 27.32 8.41
CA MET A 1 28.51 26.30 8.06
C MET A 1 28.23 25.95 6.62
N ASP A 2 29.13 26.29 5.71
CA ASP A 2 28.97 25.98 4.30
C ASP A 2 29.48 24.57 4.04
N LEU A 3 28.62 23.72 3.49
CA LEU A 3 28.95 22.35 3.10
C LEU A 3 29.47 22.38 1.66
N PHE A 4 30.71 21.96 1.45
CA PHE A 4 31.27 21.73 0.11
C PHE A 4 30.82 20.36 -0.41
N VAL A 5 30.24 20.34 -1.61
CA VAL A 5 29.86 19.12 -2.34
C VAL A 5 30.68 19.05 -3.64
N PRO A 6 31.58 18.06 -3.81
CA PRO A 6 32.34 17.88 -5.05
C PRO A 6 31.44 17.59 -6.26
N THR A 7 31.86 18.01 -7.46
CA THR A 7 31.13 17.79 -8.71
C THR A 7 30.88 16.30 -8.97
N GLU A 8 31.80 15.42 -8.57
CA GLU A 8 31.69 13.97 -8.73
C GLU A 8 30.57 13.36 -7.88
N GLN A 9 30.04 14.09 -6.90
CA GLN A 9 28.90 13.69 -6.08
C GLN A 9 27.56 14.24 -6.60
N VAL A 10 27.58 15.04 -7.67
CA VAL A 10 26.38 15.56 -8.31
C VAL A 10 25.77 14.48 -9.21
N LEU A 11 24.57 14.03 -8.86
CA LEU A 11 23.86 12.98 -9.61
C LEU A 11 23.20 13.52 -10.90
N ALA A 12 22.75 14.78 -10.88
CA ALA A 12 22.15 15.47 -12.02
C ALA A 12 22.22 16.99 -11.81
N GLU A 13 22.39 17.73 -12.90
CA GLU A 13 22.34 19.20 -12.89
C GLU A 13 20.90 19.74 -12.96
N ASP A 14 19.99 18.99 -13.60
CA ASP A 14 18.55 19.24 -13.60
C ASP A 14 17.84 18.20 -12.72
N ALA A 15 17.55 18.60 -11.48
CA ALA A 15 16.89 17.75 -10.51
C ALA A 15 15.45 17.38 -10.92
N ASP A 16 14.71 18.29 -11.56
CA ASP A 16 13.31 18.06 -11.92
C ASP A 16 13.20 17.04 -13.06
N ALA A 17 14.09 17.13 -14.05
CA ALA A 17 14.20 16.13 -15.11
C ALA A 17 14.61 14.76 -14.54
N PHE A 18 15.60 14.73 -13.65
CA PHE A 18 16.07 13.49 -13.02
C PHE A 18 15.00 12.83 -12.14
N ILE A 19 14.27 13.61 -11.32
CA ILE A 19 13.23 13.08 -10.44
C ILE A 19 12.13 12.39 -11.27
N LYS A 20 11.75 12.93 -12.43
CA LYS A 20 10.74 12.32 -13.30
C LYS A 20 11.11 10.90 -13.76
N THR A 21 12.41 10.60 -13.93
CA THR A 21 12.86 9.27 -14.38
C THR A 21 12.82 8.24 -13.25
N ILE A 22 13.15 8.63 -12.01
CA ILE A 22 13.24 7.70 -10.87
C ILE A 22 11.92 7.52 -10.12
N ARG A 23 11.03 8.52 -10.14
CA ARG A 23 9.80 8.56 -9.31
C ARG A 23 8.89 7.32 -9.47
N PRO A 24 8.65 6.79 -10.68
CA PRO A 24 7.84 5.56 -10.86
C PRO A 24 8.42 4.36 -10.10
N TYR A 25 9.75 4.19 -10.13
CA TYR A 25 10.43 3.09 -9.45
C TYR A 25 10.31 3.21 -7.92
N PHE A 26 10.48 4.42 -7.37
CA PHE A 26 10.24 4.67 -5.94
C PHE A 26 8.81 4.30 -5.52
N LEU A 27 7.82 4.61 -6.36
CA LEU A 27 6.43 4.29 -6.05
C LEU A 27 6.18 2.79 -6.03
N VAL A 28 6.73 2.05 -7.00
CA VAL A 28 6.66 0.59 -7.06
C VAL A 28 7.23 -0.04 -5.80
N TYR A 29 8.38 0.41 -5.29
CA TYR A 29 8.96 -0.16 -4.06
C TYR A 29 8.04 -0.03 -2.84
N GLN A 30 7.12 0.93 -2.84
CA GLN A 30 6.17 1.11 -1.74
C GLN A 30 4.94 0.19 -1.84
N ILE A 31 4.56 -0.26 -3.05
CA ILE A 31 3.32 -1.03 -3.26
C ILE A 31 3.35 -2.39 -2.53
N PRO A 32 4.43 -3.20 -2.60
CA PRO A 32 4.50 -4.47 -1.88
C PRO A 32 4.45 -4.36 -0.36
N LEU A 33 4.77 -3.20 0.22
CA LEU A 33 4.69 -3.00 1.68
C LEU A 33 3.25 -3.18 2.19
N GLY A 34 2.27 -2.62 1.46
CA GLY A 34 0.85 -2.81 1.79
C GLY A 34 0.40 -4.25 1.56
N PHE A 35 0.84 -4.87 0.45
CA PHE A 35 0.51 -6.28 0.15
C PHE A 35 0.96 -7.22 1.27
N GLY A 36 2.18 -7.08 1.80
CA GLY A 36 2.64 -7.89 2.92
C GLY A 36 1.81 -7.70 4.20
N VAL A 37 1.34 -6.48 4.48
CA VAL A 37 0.42 -6.22 5.60
C VAL A 37 -0.92 -6.90 5.38
N ILE A 38 -1.46 -6.85 4.16
CA ILE A 38 -2.71 -7.51 3.77
C ILE A 38 -2.60 -9.03 3.92
N GLU A 39 -1.57 -9.65 3.35
CA GLU A 39 -1.33 -11.10 3.43
C GLU A 39 -1.24 -11.60 4.87
N ALA A 40 -0.45 -10.92 5.70
CA ALA A 40 -0.29 -11.30 7.10
C ALA A 40 -1.60 -11.13 7.89
N SER A 41 -2.39 -10.11 7.54
CA SER A 41 -3.72 -9.85 8.13
C SER A 41 -4.72 -10.95 7.75
N ILE A 42 -4.78 -11.34 6.47
CA ILE A 42 -5.57 -12.48 5.99
C ILE A 42 -5.25 -13.73 6.79
N ALA A 43 -3.97 -14.12 6.88
CA ALA A 43 -3.55 -15.32 7.60
C ALA A 43 -3.98 -15.32 9.08
N SER A 44 -3.96 -14.15 9.72
CA SER A 44 -4.40 -14.02 11.11
C SER A 44 -5.91 -14.11 11.27
N SER A 45 -6.67 -13.53 10.33
CA SER A 45 -8.13 -13.65 10.30
C SER A 45 -8.59 -15.08 10.03
N GLU A 46 -7.96 -15.77 9.06
CA GLU A 46 -8.20 -17.19 8.77
C GLU A 46 -7.98 -18.07 10.01
N SER A 47 -6.87 -17.85 10.74
CA SER A 47 -6.58 -18.57 11.99
C SER A 47 -7.61 -18.33 13.11
N ALA A 48 -8.40 -17.26 12.99
CA ALA A 48 -9.41 -16.87 13.95
C ALA A 48 -10.84 -17.23 13.53
N LEU A 49 -11.09 -17.73 12.32
CA LEU A 49 -12.46 -17.97 11.80
C LEU A 49 -13.31 -18.87 12.70
N LYS A 50 -12.73 -19.94 13.27
CA LYS A 50 -13.45 -20.88 14.15
C LYS A 50 -13.57 -20.42 15.61
N LYS A 51 -12.97 -19.27 15.97
CA LYS A 51 -13.09 -18.73 17.33
C LYS A 51 -14.52 -18.28 17.60
N GLN A 52 -14.86 -18.12 18.89
CA GLN A 52 -16.19 -17.66 19.32
C GLN A 52 -17.32 -18.52 18.71
N ASN A 53 -17.15 -19.85 18.70
CA ASN A 53 -18.14 -20.78 18.13
C ASN A 53 -18.53 -20.47 16.67
N GLY A 54 -17.60 -19.92 15.88
CA GLY A 54 -17.84 -19.60 14.46
C GLY A 54 -18.55 -18.27 14.22
N CYS A 55 -18.72 -17.41 15.23
CA CYS A 55 -19.35 -16.10 15.06
C CYS A 55 -18.66 -15.23 13.99
N ASN A 56 -17.35 -15.40 13.76
CA ASN A 56 -16.60 -14.66 12.75
C ASN A 56 -17.10 -14.93 11.31
N ALA A 57 -17.78 -16.05 11.05
CA ALA A 57 -18.36 -16.34 9.74
C ALA A 57 -19.52 -15.41 9.35
N TYR A 58 -20.09 -14.67 10.32
CA TYR A 58 -21.18 -13.71 10.08
C TYR A 58 -20.69 -12.27 9.90
N MET A 59 -19.38 -12.04 9.96
CA MET A 59 -18.82 -10.72 9.71
C MET A 59 -18.94 -10.35 8.23
N GLU A 60 -19.15 -9.07 7.93
CA GLU A 60 -19.26 -8.57 6.55
C GLU A 60 -17.94 -8.75 5.79
N GLU A 61 -16.83 -8.30 6.39
CA GLU A 61 -15.51 -8.41 5.79
C GLU A 61 -14.90 -9.78 6.06
N GLN A 62 -14.72 -10.59 5.02
CA GLN A 62 -14.18 -11.95 5.12
C GLN A 62 -12.78 -12.05 4.49
N PRO A 63 -11.87 -12.86 5.06
CA PRO A 63 -10.51 -13.01 4.54
C PRO A 63 -10.47 -13.46 3.08
N ASP A 64 -11.42 -14.29 2.64
CA ASP A 64 -11.48 -14.76 1.25
C ASP A 64 -11.74 -13.63 0.25
N GLN A 65 -12.56 -12.63 0.61
CA GLN A 65 -12.79 -11.49 -0.27
C GLN A 65 -11.52 -10.63 -0.35
N VAL A 66 -10.91 -10.31 0.79
CA VAL A 66 -9.66 -9.53 0.84
C VAL A 66 -8.53 -10.23 0.07
N LYS A 67 -8.49 -11.56 0.10
CA LYS A 67 -7.52 -12.37 -0.66
C LYS A 67 -7.73 -12.27 -2.17
N ARG A 68 -8.98 -12.26 -2.64
CA ARG A 68 -9.30 -12.04 -4.07
C ARG A 68 -8.92 -10.63 -4.50
N ASP A 69 -9.26 -9.63 -3.69
CA ASP A 69 -8.93 -8.23 -3.96
C ASP A 69 -7.41 -8.04 -4.07
N LEU A 70 -6.65 -8.61 -3.12
CA LEU A 70 -5.18 -8.60 -3.15
C LEU A 70 -4.62 -9.26 -4.41
N ALA A 71 -5.10 -10.45 -4.78
CA ALA A 71 -4.63 -11.16 -5.96
C ALA A 71 -4.84 -10.34 -7.24
N HIS A 72 -6.00 -9.67 -7.34
CA HIS A 72 -6.28 -8.75 -8.44
C HIS A 72 -5.33 -7.54 -8.45
N GLN A 73 -5.00 -6.95 -7.30
CA GLN A 73 -4.02 -5.85 -7.24
C GLN A 73 -2.60 -6.31 -7.61
N GLN A 74 -2.21 -7.52 -7.20
CA GLN A 74 -0.92 -8.11 -7.55
C GLN A 74 -0.81 -8.34 -9.06
N GLU A 75 -1.86 -8.84 -9.70
CA GLU A 75 -1.93 -9.00 -11.16
C GLU A 75 -1.85 -7.63 -11.87
N ARG A 76 -2.62 -6.64 -11.42
CA ARG A 76 -2.55 -5.28 -11.97
C ARG A 76 -1.15 -4.67 -11.90
N LEU A 77 -0.43 -4.91 -10.80
CA LEU A 77 0.97 -4.47 -10.66
C LEU A 77 1.89 -5.24 -11.61
N ALA A 78 1.71 -6.56 -11.72
CA ALA A 78 2.50 -7.40 -12.62
C ALA A 78 2.39 -6.93 -14.08
N GLU A 79 1.19 -6.54 -14.52
CA GLU A 79 0.98 -5.96 -15.84
C GLU A 79 1.75 -4.65 -16.05
N GLN A 80 1.96 -3.84 -15.00
CA GLN A 80 2.72 -2.59 -15.13
C GLN A 80 4.20 -2.83 -15.44
N PHE A 81 4.76 -3.95 -14.99
CA PHE A 81 6.15 -4.32 -15.26
C PHE A 81 6.43 -4.70 -16.71
N LYS A 82 5.39 -4.85 -17.54
CA LYS A 82 5.55 -5.05 -18.98
C LYS A 82 5.88 -3.75 -19.72
N ASN A 83 5.72 -2.60 -19.08
CA ASN A 83 6.05 -1.30 -19.65
C ASN A 83 7.51 -0.95 -19.37
N GLU A 84 8.23 -0.50 -20.40
CA GLU A 84 9.57 0.07 -20.27
C GLU A 84 9.63 1.42 -21.02
N PRO A 85 9.74 2.55 -20.31
CA PRO A 85 9.81 2.71 -18.84
C PRO A 85 8.45 2.46 -18.15
N LEU A 86 8.47 2.34 -16.82
CA LEU A 86 7.24 2.28 -16.03
C LEU A 86 6.39 3.54 -16.21
N ILE A 87 5.08 3.36 -16.39
CA ILE A 87 4.12 4.45 -16.58
C ILE A 87 3.68 4.97 -15.21
N TRP A 88 3.90 6.26 -14.94
CA TRP A 88 3.63 6.87 -13.63
C TRP A 88 2.15 6.80 -13.26
N GLU A 89 1.30 7.15 -14.22
CA GLU A 89 -0.14 7.34 -14.09
C GLU A 89 -0.85 6.03 -13.72
N SER A 90 -0.41 4.91 -14.30
CA SER A 90 -1.01 3.60 -14.06
C SER A 90 -0.65 3.03 -12.68
N LEU A 91 0.43 3.49 -12.07
CA LEU A 91 0.89 3.05 -10.75
C LEU A 91 0.15 3.76 -9.60
N LEU A 92 -0.34 4.99 -9.81
CA LEU A 92 -0.99 5.79 -8.77
C LEU A 92 -2.18 5.06 -8.12
N PRO A 93 -3.15 4.49 -8.88
CA PRO A 93 -4.30 3.83 -8.29
C PRO A 93 -3.91 2.53 -7.56
N ILE A 94 -2.88 1.82 -8.04
CA ILE A 94 -2.38 0.59 -7.41
C ILE A 94 -1.73 0.93 -6.06
N ARG A 95 -0.92 1.99 -6.02
CA ARG A 95 -0.31 2.47 -4.77
C ARG A 95 -1.33 2.96 -3.76
N LYS A 96 -2.39 3.63 -4.22
CA LYS A 96 -3.50 4.05 -3.35
C LYS A 96 -4.22 2.83 -2.77
N ALA A 97 -4.64 1.90 -3.64
CA ALA A 97 -5.32 0.67 -3.24
C ALA A 97 -4.50 -0.15 -2.23
N SER A 98 -3.20 -0.33 -2.47
CA SER A 98 -2.31 -1.04 -1.55
C SER A 98 -2.34 -0.49 -0.11
N ALA A 99 -2.38 0.84 0.07
CA ALA A 99 -2.44 1.42 1.41
C ALA A 99 -3.85 1.38 2.04
N GLU A 100 -4.89 1.64 1.26
CA GLU A 100 -6.27 1.62 1.75
C GLU A 100 -6.71 0.19 2.11
N GLU A 101 -6.41 -0.78 1.26
CA GLU A 101 -6.69 -2.20 1.50
C GLU A 101 -5.86 -2.74 2.67
N ALA A 102 -4.64 -2.25 2.90
CA ALA A 102 -3.85 -2.60 4.09
C ALA A 102 -4.53 -2.15 5.39
N VAL A 103 -5.12 -0.94 5.42
CA VAL A 103 -5.89 -0.47 6.58
C VAL A 103 -7.14 -1.32 6.77
N LYS A 104 -7.86 -1.61 5.68
CA LYS A 104 -9.05 -2.46 5.69
C LYS A 104 -8.74 -3.86 6.24
N ALA A 105 -7.70 -4.50 5.73
CA ALA A 105 -7.27 -5.84 6.15
C ALA A 105 -6.80 -5.85 7.61
N ALA A 106 -5.99 -4.88 8.03
CA ALA A 106 -5.54 -4.78 9.41
C ALA A 106 -6.71 -4.56 10.38
N HIS A 107 -7.70 -3.73 10.01
CA HIS A 107 -8.92 -3.53 10.78
C HIS A 107 -9.74 -4.83 10.89
N MET A 108 -9.97 -5.53 9.77
CA MET A 108 -10.64 -6.83 9.73
C MET A 108 -10.00 -7.81 10.71
N THR A 109 -8.66 -7.88 10.74
CA THR A 109 -7.94 -8.76 11.67
C THR A 109 -8.13 -8.39 13.13
N MET A 110 -8.18 -7.09 13.48
CA MET A 110 -8.45 -6.67 14.85
C MET A 110 -9.80 -7.21 15.34
N LEU A 111 -10.81 -7.19 14.48
CA LEU A 111 -12.15 -7.69 14.78
C LEU A 111 -12.20 -9.23 14.85
N HIS A 112 -11.63 -9.93 13.86
CA HIS A 112 -11.60 -11.41 13.83
C HIS A 112 -10.87 -12.00 15.03
N VAL A 113 -9.74 -11.40 15.42
CA VAL A 113 -8.93 -11.88 16.55
C VAL A 113 -9.56 -11.47 17.89
N GLY A 114 -10.24 -10.32 17.97
CA GLY A 114 -10.95 -9.85 19.15
C GLY A 114 -10.00 -9.36 20.26
N GLY A 115 -10.38 -9.57 21.53
CA GLY A 115 -9.63 -9.08 22.71
C GLY A 115 -8.10 -9.27 22.67
N PRO A 116 -7.56 -10.46 22.29
CA PRO A 116 -6.12 -10.67 22.17
C PRO A 116 -5.41 -9.74 21.17
N ALA A 117 -6.13 -9.20 20.18
CA ALA A 117 -5.60 -8.23 19.23
C ALA A 117 -5.17 -6.93 19.91
N TYR A 118 -5.74 -6.58 21.07
CA TYR A 118 -5.47 -5.33 21.77
C TYR A 118 -4.30 -5.41 22.77
N LEU A 119 -3.70 -6.59 22.95
CA LEU A 119 -2.53 -6.74 23.82
C LEU A 119 -1.34 -5.91 23.29
N ARG A 120 -0.57 -5.32 24.20
CA ARG A 120 0.58 -4.46 23.88
C ARG A 120 1.56 -5.12 22.89
N LYS A 121 1.75 -6.44 23.00
CA LYS A 121 2.57 -7.26 22.11
C LYS A 121 1.68 -8.18 21.28
N SER A 122 0.91 -7.62 20.36
CA SER A 122 0.10 -8.38 19.40
C SER A 122 0.51 -8.06 17.95
N HIS A 123 0.55 -9.08 17.11
CA HIS A 123 0.78 -8.88 15.66
C HIS A 123 -0.33 -8.06 15.00
N PRO A 124 -1.64 -8.26 15.30
CA PRO A 124 -2.71 -7.43 14.76
C PRO A 124 -2.56 -5.93 15.07
N ALA A 125 -2.30 -5.55 16.33
CA ALA A 125 -2.15 -4.13 16.68
C ALA A 125 -0.90 -3.51 16.06
N ARG A 126 0.17 -4.29 15.90
CA ARG A 126 1.37 -3.83 15.18
C ARG A 126 1.03 -3.49 13.72
N ARG A 127 0.36 -4.40 13.01
CA ARG A 127 -0.05 -4.19 11.61
C ARG A 127 -1.03 -3.04 11.44
N LEU A 128 -1.94 -2.80 12.39
CA LEU A 128 -2.81 -1.62 12.35
C LEU A 128 -2.01 -0.31 12.33
N ARG A 129 -0.95 -0.22 13.14
CA ARG A 129 -0.05 0.95 13.13
C ARG A 129 0.78 1.04 11.85
N GLU A 130 1.28 -0.09 11.36
CA GLU A 130 1.99 -0.16 10.07
C GLU A 130 1.09 0.33 8.92
N ALA A 131 -0.17 -0.12 8.86
CA ALA A 131 -1.13 0.32 7.84
C ALA A 131 -1.43 1.83 7.91
N TYR A 132 -1.58 2.39 9.12
CA TYR A 132 -1.73 3.85 9.28
C TYR A 132 -0.49 4.64 8.86
N PHE A 133 0.70 4.06 8.95
CA PHE A 133 1.89 4.66 8.37
C PHE A 133 1.81 4.68 6.83
N LEU A 134 1.38 3.59 6.18
CA LEU A 134 1.34 3.48 4.71
C LEU A 134 0.42 4.51 4.03
N VAL A 135 -0.67 4.90 4.68
CA VAL A 135 -1.57 5.96 4.16
C VAL A 135 -0.98 7.37 4.28
N ASN A 136 -0.02 7.57 5.20
CA ASN A 136 0.69 8.82 5.42
C ASN A 136 2.10 8.85 4.80
N LEU A 137 2.58 7.72 4.26
CA LEU A 137 3.84 7.65 3.53
C LEU A 137 3.72 8.41 2.21
N THR A 138 4.66 9.33 1.93
CA THR A 138 4.65 10.15 0.72
C THR A 138 4.91 9.32 -0.54
N PRO A 139 4.09 9.46 -1.60
CA PRO A 139 2.90 10.30 -1.69
C PRO A 139 1.74 9.77 -0.83
N THR A 140 1.23 10.61 0.09
CA THR A 140 0.10 10.27 0.97
C THR A 140 -1.14 9.96 0.15
N ILE A 141 -2.15 9.29 0.73
CA ILE A 141 -3.42 9.03 0.01
C ILE A 141 -4.05 10.31 -0.55
N ARG A 142 -3.97 11.43 0.18
CA ARG A 142 -4.48 12.74 -0.27
C ARG A 142 -3.67 13.29 -1.45
N HIS A 143 -2.36 13.05 -1.46
CA HIS A 143 -1.52 13.42 -2.60
C HIS A 143 -1.81 12.52 -3.81
N LEU A 144 -2.01 11.22 -3.60
CA LEU A 144 -2.39 10.28 -4.65
C LEU A 144 -3.72 10.68 -5.29
N ASP A 145 -4.73 11.03 -4.48
CA ASP A 145 -6.02 11.52 -4.98
C ASP A 145 -5.87 12.75 -5.89
N LYS A 146 -5.11 13.73 -5.43
CA LYS A 146 -4.81 14.93 -6.23
C LYS A 146 -4.12 14.56 -7.54
N MET A 147 -3.10 13.70 -7.49
CA MET A 147 -2.34 13.30 -8.68
C MET A 147 -3.22 12.53 -9.69
N ILE A 148 -4.05 11.58 -9.21
CA ILE A 148 -4.99 10.83 -10.04
C ILE A 148 -5.96 11.79 -10.74
N GLN A 149 -6.54 12.75 -10.02
CA GLN A 149 -7.47 13.71 -10.61
C GLN A 149 -6.81 14.59 -11.69
N ILE A 150 -5.60 15.08 -11.44
CA ILE A 150 -4.86 15.92 -12.40
C ILE A 150 -4.57 15.12 -13.67
N THR A 151 -4.02 13.91 -13.52
CA THR A 151 -3.74 13.01 -14.64
C THR A 151 -4.98 12.69 -15.46
N SER A 152 -6.13 12.42 -14.81
CA SER A 152 -7.39 12.16 -15.53
C SER A 152 -7.87 13.36 -16.34
N ASN A 153 -7.67 14.58 -15.85
CA ASN A 153 -8.06 15.80 -16.55
C ASN A 153 -7.13 16.10 -17.75
N GLU A 154 -5.85 15.76 -17.65
CA GLU A 154 -4.88 15.90 -18.74
C GLU A 154 -5.16 14.91 -19.89
N ALA A 155 -5.71 13.73 -19.61
CA ALA A 155 -6.04 12.73 -20.63
C ALA A 155 -7.30 13.07 -21.46
N ILE A 156 -8.10 14.07 -21.05
CA ILE A 156 -9.36 14.48 -21.70
C ILE A 156 -9.17 15.72 -22.59
N ASN A 157 -8.03 16.42 -22.46
CA ASN A 157 -7.68 17.60 -23.26
C ASN A 157 -6.63 17.25 -24.32
#